data_AF-A0A1U7H253-F1
#
_entry.id   AF-A0A1U7H253-F1
#
_cell.length_a   1.000
_cell.length_b   1.000
_cell.length_c   1.000
_cell.angle_alpha   90.00
_cell.angle_beta   90.00
_cell.angle_gamma   90.00
#
_symmetry.space_group_name_H-M   'P 1'
#
loop_
_entity.id
_entity.type
_entity.pdbx_description
1 polymer ?
#
loop_
_entity_poly.entity_id
_entity_poly.type
_entity_poly.pdbx_seq_one_letter_code
_entity_poly.pdbx_strand_id
1 'polypeptide(L)' 'MAKADTTADLPVAKSTTAKPPYTFRTGWALLLLAINFLVAAYYFHIIE' A
#
# COMPACT_ATOMS: atom_id res chain seq x y z
N MET A 1 -7.90 -7.42 40.22
CA MET A 1 -8.83 -7.16 39.10
C MET A 1 -8.03 -7.40 37.82
N ALA A 2 -8.22 -8.55 37.16
CA ALA A 2 -7.40 -8.96 36.02
C ALA A 2 -7.71 -8.09 34.79
N LYS A 3 -6.65 -7.68 34.07
CA LYS A 3 -6.74 -6.92 32.82
C LYS A 3 -7.19 -7.90 31.72
N ALA A 4 -8.41 -7.76 31.24
CA ALA A 4 -8.98 -8.62 30.21
C ALA A 4 -8.11 -8.64 28.94
N ASP A 5 -7.81 -9.84 28.46
CA ASP A 5 -7.07 -10.11 27.22
C ASP A 5 -7.83 -9.53 26.02
N THR A 6 -7.45 -8.32 25.62
CA THR A 6 -8.14 -7.51 24.60
C THR A 6 -7.90 -8.03 23.16
N THR A 7 -7.13 -9.11 23.00
CA THR A 7 -6.73 -9.64 21.69
C THR A 7 -7.73 -10.64 21.10
N ALA A 8 -8.66 -11.17 21.90
CA ALA A 8 -9.59 -12.23 21.47
C ALA A 8 -10.81 -11.72 20.68
N ASP A 9 -11.17 -10.43 20.82
CA ASP A 9 -12.41 -9.85 20.25
C ASP A 9 -12.15 -8.79 19.16
N LEU A 10 -11.07 -8.96 18.37
CA LEU A 10 -10.84 -8.11 17.20
C LEU A 10 -11.70 -8.60 16.02
N PRO A 11 -12.38 -7.71 15.28
CA PRO A 11 -13.17 -8.12 14.13
C PRO A 11 -12.27 -8.82 13.09
N VAL A 12 -12.65 -10.04 12.69
CA VAL A 12 -11.89 -10.86 11.71
C VAL A 12 -11.67 -10.12 10.39
N ALA A 13 -12.62 -9.25 10.03
CA ALA A 13 -12.53 -8.36 8.90
C ALA A 13 -12.05 -6.98 9.37
N LYS A 14 -11.03 -6.43 8.69
CA LYS A 14 -10.63 -5.02 8.86
C LYS A 14 -11.84 -4.14 8.58
N SER A 15 -12.12 -3.19 9.47
CA SER A 15 -13.18 -2.20 9.29
C SER A 15 -13.06 -1.54 7.92
N THR A 16 -14.15 -1.59 7.15
CA THR A 16 -14.25 -1.16 5.74
C THR A 16 -14.25 0.36 5.57
N THR A 17 -13.64 1.10 6.51
CA THR A 17 -13.48 2.58 6.51
C THR A 17 -12.55 3.06 5.38
N ALA A 18 -12.06 2.15 4.55
CA ALA A 18 -11.33 2.49 3.35
C ALA A 18 -12.35 3.03 2.32
N LYS A 19 -12.52 4.36 2.28
CA LYS A 19 -13.38 5.03 1.30
C LYS A 19 -12.64 5.16 -0.04
N PRO A 20 -13.26 4.76 -1.16
CA PRO A 20 -12.80 5.20 -2.48
C PRO A 20 -12.82 6.74 -2.52
N PRO A 21 -11.81 7.41 -3.13
CA PRO A 21 -10.64 6.86 -3.81
C PRO A 21 -9.45 6.59 -2.87
N TYR A 22 -8.72 5.49 -3.10
CA TYR A 22 -7.57 5.09 -2.29
C TYR A 22 -6.27 5.84 -2.63
N THR A 23 -6.35 7.17 -2.67
CA THR A 23 -5.29 8.08 -3.15
C THR A 23 -3.93 7.82 -2.54
N PHE A 24 -3.87 7.54 -1.23
CA PHE A 24 -2.61 7.28 -0.53
C PHE A 24 -1.88 6.06 -1.07
N ARG A 25 -2.56 4.91 -1.19
CA ARG A 25 -1.93 3.68 -1.72
C ARG A 25 -1.67 3.77 -3.22
N THR A 26 -2.55 4.41 -3.98
CA THR A 26 -2.37 4.56 -5.43
C THR A 26 -1.22 5.51 -5.74
N GLY A 27 -1.03 6.56 -4.95
CA GLY A 27 0.09 7.50 -5.09
C GLY A 27 1.44 6.77 -4.95
N TRP A 28 1.61 6.01 -3.87
CA TRP A 28 2.85 5.23 -3.66
C TRP A 28 3.03 4.14 -4.71
N ALA A 29 1.96 3.41 -5.07
CA ALA A 29 2.04 2.39 -6.12
C ALA A 29 2.47 2.97 -7.48
N LEU A 30 1.91 4.12 -7.86
CA LEU A 30 2.27 4.81 -9.11
C LEU A 30 3.70 5.36 -9.08
N LEU A 31 4.14 5.90 -7.94
CA LEU A 31 5.53 6.36 -7.78
C LEU A 31 6.51 5.20 -7.95
N LEU A 32 6.27 4.08 -7.24
CA LEU A 32 7.10 2.88 -7.35
C LEU A 32 7.13 2.32 -8.78
N LEU A 33 5.96 2.30 -9.43
CA LEU A 33 5.84 1.87 -10.83
C LEU A 33 6.60 2.79 -11.79
N ALA A 34 6.51 4.11 -11.60
CA ALA A 34 7.22 5.08 -12.42
C ALA A 34 8.75 4.93 -12.31
N ILE A 35 9.25 4.70 -11.09
CA ILE A 35 10.67 4.43 -10.86
C ILE A 35 11.07 3.11 -11.53
N ASN A 36 10.24 2.07 -11.43
CA ASN A 36 10.50 0.80 -12.11
C ASN A 36 10.60 0.97 -13.64
N PHE A 37 9.70 1.74 -14.24
CA PHE A 37 9.77 2.06 -15.68
C PHE A 37 10.98 2.93 -16.03
N LEU A 38 11.37 3.87 -15.17
CA LEU A 38 12.57 4.67 -15.39
C LEU A 38 13.82 3.80 -15.43
N VAL A 39 13.97 2.89 -14.46
CA VAL A 39 15.08 1.93 -14.43
C VAL A 39 15.03 1.00 -15.65
N ALA A 40 13.84 0.52 -16.02
CA ALA A 40 13.67 -0.28 -17.22
C ALA A 40 14.05 0.50 -18.50
N ALA A 41 13.71 1.78 -18.59
CA ALA A 41 14.05 2.62 -19.75
C ALA A 41 15.57 2.79 -19.92
N TYR A 42 16.33 2.95 -18.82
CA TYR A 42 17.79 2.89 -18.86
C TYR A 42 18.30 1.50 -19.24
N TYR A 43 17.73 0.42 -18.69
CA TYR A 43 18.13 -0.96 -19.02
C TYR A 43 17.91 -1.29 -20.50
N PHE A 44 16.80 -0.85 -21.08
CA PHE A 44 16.50 -1.04 -22.50
C PHE A 44 17.18 -0.01 -23.41
N HIS A 45 18.05 0.86 -22.85
CA HIS A 45 18.75 1.92 -23.58
C HIS A 45 17.81 2.83 -24.39
N ILE A 46 16.59 3.05 -23.89
CA ILE A 46 15.61 3.97 -24.50
C ILE A 46 15.97 5.42 -24.16
N ILE A 47 16.58 5.63 -22.99
CA ILE A 47 16.99 6.94 -22.47
C ILE A 47 18.47 6.81 -22.08
N GLU A 48 19.33 7.67 -22.63
CA GLU A 48 20.73 7.92 -22.24
C GLU A 48 20.89 9.36 -21.72
#